data_AF-A0A3B0IYU9-F1
#
_entry.id   AF-A0A3B0IYU9-F1
#
_cell.length_a   1.000
_cell.length_b   1.000
_cell.length_c   1.000
_cell.angle_alpha   90.00
_cell.angle_beta   90.00
_cell.angle_gamma   90.00
#
_symmetry.space_group_name_H-M   'P 1'
#
loop_
_entity.id
_entity.type
_entity.pdbx_description
1 polymer ?
#
loop_
_entity_poly.entity_id
_entity_poly.type
_entity_poly.pdbx_seq_one_letter_code
_entity_poly.pdbx_strand_id
1 'polypeptide(L)'
;MSNIDTKEYDLALGDTTVKLFIKSSDTSGINFINVHQNEVTSKEAGENIIEEFGGRMLYITHGDGTPRNVEFYLNGERYEFDPNRMFDDVGAEASLREFGNFSEDALRITRNFAEKILDFLLPGQDHVIALHNNHNSPSYSFKSYFSPPLSHDVLKIYPEVCPENGTGEFFYTTDEGWFNALKQKEIFNIVLQNNKAVEDDGSLSVYASKNHIQYSNVEAQHGHLEQQIDMLSAMHSVLFPNANQPLFIDL
;
A
#
# COMPACT_ATOMS: atom_id res chain seq x y z
N MET A 1 10.16 15.17 19.92
CA MET A 1 8.89 14.75 19.32
C MET A 1 8.62 15.68 18.16
N SER A 2 8.60 15.14 16.95
CA SER A 2 8.15 15.87 15.76
C SER A 2 6.69 16.29 15.98
N ASN A 3 6.34 17.54 15.66
CA ASN A 3 4.95 17.97 15.70
C ASN A 3 4.25 17.38 14.49
N ILE A 4 3.45 16.34 14.71
CA ILE A 4 2.62 15.76 13.66
C ILE A 4 1.36 16.61 13.49
N ASP A 5 1.14 17.04 12.25
CA ASP A 5 -0.12 17.63 11.80
C ASP A 5 -1.00 16.54 11.17
N THR A 6 -2.30 16.55 11.47
CA THR A 6 -3.28 15.65 10.88
C THR A 6 -4.38 16.48 10.24
N LYS A 7 -4.53 16.35 8.92
CA LYS A 7 -5.63 16.95 8.15
C LYS A 7 -6.66 15.89 7.81
N GLU A 8 -7.93 16.28 7.87
CA GLU A 8 -9.08 15.43 7.56
C GLU A 8 -9.89 16.07 6.43
N TYR A 9 -10.34 15.24 5.48
CA TYR A 9 -11.16 15.64 4.36
C TYR A 9 -12.33 14.67 4.20
N ASP A 10 -13.53 15.22 4.00
CA ASP A 10 -14.70 14.45 3.63
C ASP A 10 -14.76 14.31 2.11
N LEU A 11 -14.62 13.08 1.61
CA LEU A 11 -14.67 12.75 0.20
C LEU A 11 -16.00 12.07 -0.14
N ALA A 12 -16.76 12.69 -1.04
CA ALA A 12 -17.99 12.11 -1.56
C ALA A 12 -17.71 10.89 -2.45
N LEU A 13 -18.46 9.82 -2.20
CA LEU A 13 -18.49 8.56 -2.96
C LEU A 13 -19.96 8.13 -3.09
N GLY A 14 -20.61 8.54 -4.18
CA GLY A 14 -22.07 8.45 -4.32
C GLY A 14 -22.78 9.26 -3.25
N ASP A 15 -23.74 8.64 -2.57
CA ASP A 15 -24.47 9.17 -1.43
C ASP A 15 -23.74 8.94 -0.10
N THR A 16 -22.55 8.33 -0.13
CA THR A 16 -21.72 8.03 1.05
C THR A 16 -20.54 8.99 1.17
N THR A 17 -20.08 9.24 2.39
CA THR A 17 -18.86 10.01 2.66
C THR A 17 -17.78 9.07 3.18
N VAL A 18 -16.62 9.11 2.55
CA VAL A 18 -15.39 8.45 3.01
C VAL A 18 -14.45 9.53 3.52
N LYS A 19 -13.83 9.31 4.69
CA LYS A 19 -12.87 10.26 5.25
C LYS A 19 -11.48 9.93 4.75
N LEU A 20 -10.77 10.94 4.28
CA LEU A 20 -9.34 10.88 3.99
C LEU A 20 -8.58 11.63 5.08
N PHE A 21 -7.55 11.00 5.61
CA PHE A 21 -6.62 11.61 6.54
C PHE A 21 -5.25 11.75 5.92
N ILE A 22 -4.56 12.84 6.24
CA ILE A 22 -3.16 13.07 5.91
C ILE A 22 -2.43 13.43 7.19
N LYS A 23 -1.63 12.50 7.71
CA LYS A 23 -0.77 12.69 8.89
C LYS A 23 0.63 13.02 8.39
N SER A 24 1.25 14.11 8.86
CA SER A 24 2.59 14.52 8.39
C SER A 24 3.40 15.23 9.46
N SER A 25 4.69 14.94 9.52
CA SER A 25 5.70 15.63 10.33
C SER A 25 6.65 16.47 9.47
N ASP A 26 6.89 16.02 8.22
CA ASP A 26 7.68 16.69 7.20
C ASP A 26 7.20 16.20 5.82
N THR A 27 6.86 17.11 4.90
CA THR A 27 6.34 16.74 3.58
C THR A 27 7.42 16.30 2.58
N SER A 28 8.70 16.36 2.96
CA SER A 28 9.85 15.97 2.12
C SER A 28 10.44 14.58 2.45
N GLY A 29 9.83 13.84 3.37
CA GLY A 29 10.23 12.50 3.76
C GLY A 29 9.48 11.38 3.01
N ILE A 30 9.37 10.24 3.66
CA ILE A 30 8.68 9.06 3.11
C ILE A 30 7.18 9.35 2.88
N ASN A 31 6.63 8.86 1.77
CA ASN A 31 5.22 9.04 1.40
C ASN A 31 4.43 7.74 1.47
N PHE A 32 3.66 7.57 2.53
CA PHE A 32 2.87 6.37 2.78
C PHE A 32 1.42 6.47 2.33
N ILE A 33 0.85 5.31 1.98
CA ILE A 33 -0.60 5.15 1.85
C ILE A 33 -1.08 3.83 2.47
N ASN A 34 -2.19 3.88 3.22
CA ASN A 34 -2.92 2.70 3.68
C ASN A 34 -4.39 2.82 3.25
N VAL A 35 -4.84 1.96 2.33
CA VAL A 35 -6.20 2.04 1.77
C VAL A 35 -7.19 1.09 2.44
N HIS A 36 -6.73 0.02 3.09
CA HIS A 36 -7.58 -0.88 3.85
C HIS A 36 -7.60 -0.47 5.31
N GLN A 37 -8.70 0.14 5.76
CA GLN A 37 -8.80 0.65 7.13
C GLN A 37 -8.66 -0.43 8.21
N ASN A 38 -8.92 -1.70 7.88
CA ASN A 38 -8.81 -2.82 8.82
C ASN A 38 -7.37 -3.34 8.98
N GLU A 39 -6.41 -2.86 8.18
CA GLU A 39 -4.99 -3.22 8.26
C GLU A 39 -4.26 -2.33 9.28
N VAL A 40 -4.75 -2.36 10.52
CA VAL A 40 -4.36 -1.45 11.61
C VAL A 40 -2.89 -1.56 12.03
N THR A 41 -2.28 -2.74 11.92
CA THR A 41 -0.85 -2.94 12.26
C THR A 41 0.05 -2.18 11.29
N SER A 42 -0.29 -2.19 10.00
CA SER A 42 0.47 -1.49 8.97
C SER A 42 0.36 0.02 9.09
N LYS A 43 -0.85 0.51 9.42
CA LYS A 43 -1.07 1.92 9.75
C LYS A 43 -0.23 2.34 10.96
N GLU A 44 -0.27 1.57 12.05
CA GLU A 44 0.52 1.86 13.25
C GLU A 44 2.04 1.85 12.97
N ALA A 45 2.54 0.91 12.17
CA ALA A 45 3.94 0.87 11.77
C ALA A 45 4.34 2.13 10.97
N GLY A 46 3.50 2.54 10.01
CA GLY A 46 3.71 3.78 9.26
C GLY A 46 3.72 5.03 10.15
N GLU A 47 2.85 5.07 11.16
CA GLU A 47 2.82 6.15 12.15
C GLU A 47 4.12 6.25 12.96
N ASN A 48 4.69 5.11 13.39
CA ASN A 48 5.98 5.10 14.08
C ASN A 48 7.09 5.67 13.20
N ILE A 49 7.11 5.30 11.92
CA ILE A 49 8.16 5.73 10.99
C ILE A 49 8.08 7.23 10.69
N ILE A 50 6.90 7.80 10.50
CA ILE A 50 6.77 9.25 10.30
C ILE A 50 7.09 10.05 11.58
N GLU A 51 6.85 9.47 12.75
CA GLU A 51 7.21 10.07 14.05
C GLU A 51 8.72 10.13 14.22
N GLU A 52 9.42 9.06 13.87
CA GLU A 52 10.87 8.92 13.99
C GLU A 52 11.64 9.67 12.91
N PHE A 53 11.28 9.47 11.64
CA PHE A 53 12.11 9.89 10.50
C PHE A 53 11.57 11.08 9.71
N GLY A 54 10.34 11.52 10.00
CA GLY A 54 9.67 12.49 9.12
C GLY A 54 8.91 11.81 7.98
N GLY A 55 8.11 12.58 7.25
CA GLY A 55 7.29 12.07 6.15
C GLY A 55 5.80 12.35 6.32
N ARG A 56 5.02 11.69 5.47
CA ARG A 56 3.57 11.79 5.42
C ARG A 56 2.92 10.42 5.21
N MET A 57 1.70 10.27 5.70
CA MET A 57 0.88 9.09 5.50
C MET A 57 -0.54 9.50 5.16
N LEU A 58 -1.07 8.96 4.06
CA LEU A 58 -2.49 9.03 3.72
C LEU A 58 -3.18 7.74 4.15
N TYR A 59 -4.38 7.86 4.69
CA TYR A 59 -5.25 6.71 4.91
C TYR A 59 -6.72 7.10 4.83
N ILE A 60 -7.56 6.15 4.46
CA ILE A 60 -9.02 6.37 4.39
C ILE A 60 -9.73 5.62 5.52
N THR A 61 -10.88 6.15 5.94
CA THR A 61 -11.81 5.43 6.83
C THR A 61 -13.23 5.55 6.30
N HIS A 62 -14.01 4.49 6.43
CA HIS A 62 -15.37 4.36 5.91
C HIS A 62 -16.23 3.43 6.78
N GLY A 63 -17.55 3.59 6.70
CA GLY A 63 -18.48 2.82 7.51
C GLY A 63 -18.25 3.01 9.01
N ASP A 64 -18.22 1.92 9.76
CA ASP A 64 -17.95 1.90 11.21
C ASP A 64 -16.46 1.73 11.56
N GLY A 65 -15.57 1.77 10.56
CA GLY A 65 -14.13 1.60 10.74
C GLY A 65 -13.64 0.15 10.74
N THR A 66 -14.52 -0.85 10.51
CA THR A 66 -14.14 -2.27 10.56
C THR A 66 -14.02 -2.98 9.21
N PRO A 67 -14.78 -2.64 8.14
CA PRO A 67 -14.69 -3.35 6.87
C PRO A 67 -13.35 -3.15 6.16
N ARG A 68 -12.90 -4.18 5.43
CA ARG A 68 -11.80 -4.08 4.47
C ARG A 68 -12.20 -3.29 3.23
N ASN A 69 -13.36 -3.63 2.66
CA ASN A 69 -13.86 -3.08 1.42
C ASN A 69 -14.66 -1.79 1.68
N VAL A 70 -14.64 -0.89 0.71
CA VAL A 70 -15.42 0.35 0.77
C VAL A 70 -16.83 0.07 0.28
N GLU A 71 -17.80 0.17 1.20
CA GLU A 71 -19.23 0.18 0.87
C GLU A 71 -19.70 1.61 0.61
N PHE A 72 -20.52 1.81 -0.42
CA PHE A 72 -21.20 3.06 -0.68
C PHE A 72 -22.59 2.86 -1.27
N TYR A 73 -23.41 3.91 -1.21
CA TYR A 73 -24.76 3.93 -1.78
C TYR A 73 -24.82 4.89 -2.97
N LEU A 74 -25.60 4.53 -3.98
CA LEU A 74 -25.92 5.39 -5.10
C LEU A 74 -27.38 5.19 -5.48
N ASN A 75 -28.19 6.24 -5.40
CA ASN A 75 -29.63 6.20 -5.70
C ASN A 75 -30.38 5.11 -4.90
N GLY A 76 -29.94 4.86 -3.67
CA GLY A 76 -30.52 3.85 -2.78
C GLY A 76 -30.04 2.41 -3.02
N GLU A 77 -29.16 2.17 -3.99
CA GLU A 77 -28.53 0.86 -4.19
C GLU A 77 -27.14 0.81 -3.53
N ARG A 78 -26.82 -0.34 -2.92
CA ARG A 78 -25.53 -0.60 -2.27
C ARG A 78 -24.52 -1.12 -3.29
N TYR A 79 -23.30 -0.60 -3.22
CA TYR A 79 -22.12 -0.98 -3.98
C TYR A 79 -20.95 -1.22 -3.03
N GLU A 80 -20.00 -2.07 -3.43
CA GLU A 80 -18.83 -2.42 -2.63
C GLU A 80 -17.64 -2.71 -3.55
N PHE A 81 -16.44 -2.26 -3.17
CA PHE A 81 -15.20 -2.56 -3.89
C PHE A 81 -14.00 -2.63 -2.93
N ASP A 82 -12.96 -3.37 -3.33
CA ASP A 82 -11.65 -3.35 -2.68
C ASP A 82 -10.91 -2.06 -3.12
N PRO A 83 -10.50 -1.18 -2.17
CA PRO A 83 -9.89 0.10 -2.51
C PRO A 83 -8.48 -0.01 -3.10
N ASN A 84 -7.84 -1.19 -3.09
CA ASN A 84 -6.65 -1.48 -3.89
C ASN A 84 -6.97 -2.17 -5.23
N ARG A 85 -8.19 -1.99 -5.74
CA ARG A 85 -8.59 -2.37 -7.11
C ARG A 85 -9.12 -1.18 -7.91
N MET A 86 -9.21 0.00 -7.29
CA MET A 86 -9.91 1.14 -7.85
C MET A 86 -9.09 1.98 -8.83
N PHE A 87 -7.79 1.69 -9.07
CA PHE A 87 -6.87 2.58 -9.78
C PHE A 87 -6.85 2.40 -11.31
N ASP A 88 -7.56 1.41 -11.84
CA ASP A 88 -7.84 1.23 -13.27
C ASP A 88 -9.32 0.85 -13.46
N ASP A 89 -9.87 1.08 -14.66
CA ASP A 89 -11.26 0.78 -14.99
C ASP A 89 -11.53 -0.73 -14.93
N VAL A 90 -10.60 -1.56 -15.42
CA VAL A 90 -10.75 -3.02 -15.45
C VAL A 90 -10.84 -3.60 -14.03
N GLY A 91 -9.90 -3.20 -13.17
CA GLY A 91 -9.90 -3.65 -11.78
C GLY A 91 -11.07 -3.11 -10.97
N ALA A 92 -11.46 -1.84 -11.18
CA ALA A 92 -12.59 -1.24 -10.48
C ALA A 92 -13.91 -1.92 -10.85
N GLU A 93 -14.13 -2.19 -12.15
CA GLU A 93 -15.29 -2.95 -12.61
C GLU A 93 -15.30 -4.36 -12.03
N ALA A 94 -14.18 -5.09 -12.13
CA ALA A 94 -14.07 -6.45 -11.60
C ALA A 94 -14.39 -6.50 -10.11
N SER A 95 -13.85 -5.55 -9.34
CA SER A 95 -14.07 -5.47 -7.90
C SER A 95 -15.53 -5.15 -7.54
N LEU A 96 -16.17 -4.21 -8.23
CA LEU A 96 -17.59 -3.90 -8.03
C LEU A 96 -18.48 -5.13 -8.30
N ARG A 97 -18.18 -5.87 -9.38
CA ARG A 97 -18.90 -7.10 -9.73
C ARG A 97 -18.67 -8.23 -8.73
N GLU A 98 -17.48 -8.32 -8.16
CA GLU A 98 -17.13 -9.34 -7.18
C GLU A 98 -17.90 -9.16 -5.86
N PHE A 99 -18.01 -7.93 -5.36
CA PHE A 99 -18.54 -7.66 -4.03
C PHE A 99 -19.99 -7.15 -4.00
N GLY A 100 -20.67 -7.02 -5.14
CA GLY A 100 -22.09 -6.71 -5.15
C GLY A 100 -22.65 -6.29 -6.51
N ASN A 101 -23.20 -5.08 -6.55
CA ASN A 101 -23.83 -4.53 -7.73
C ASN A 101 -22.81 -3.85 -8.64
N PHE A 102 -23.16 -3.76 -9.92
CA PHE A 102 -22.41 -2.99 -10.90
C PHE A 102 -23.34 -2.07 -11.69
N SER A 103 -22.89 -0.83 -11.87
CA SER A 103 -23.43 0.11 -12.86
C SER A 103 -22.30 0.99 -13.39
N GLU A 104 -22.45 1.50 -14.61
CA GLU A 104 -21.48 2.44 -15.21
C GLU A 104 -21.30 3.71 -14.36
N ASP A 105 -22.37 4.15 -13.69
CA ASP A 105 -22.31 5.29 -12.78
C ASP A 105 -21.52 4.98 -11.51
N ALA A 106 -21.68 3.78 -10.95
CA ALA A 106 -20.88 3.32 -9.82
C ALA A 106 -19.40 3.20 -10.18
N LEU A 107 -19.09 2.61 -11.34
CA LEU A 107 -17.72 2.53 -11.86
C LEU A 107 -17.09 3.93 -11.97
N ARG A 108 -17.78 4.87 -12.63
CA ARG A 108 -17.30 6.26 -12.77
C ARG A 108 -17.08 6.94 -11.42
N ILE A 109 -17.97 6.73 -10.45
CA ILE A 109 -17.84 7.29 -9.09
C ILE A 109 -16.64 6.70 -8.35
N THR A 110 -16.43 5.38 -8.44
CA THR A 110 -15.26 4.70 -7.86
C THR A 110 -13.97 5.20 -8.49
N ARG A 111 -13.92 5.38 -9.81
CA ARG A 111 -12.74 5.90 -10.53
C ARG A 111 -12.44 7.36 -10.18
N ASN A 112 -13.46 8.23 -10.16
CA ASN A 112 -13.30 9.61 -9.70
C ASN A 112 -12.82 9.69 -8.24
N PHE A 113 -13.24 8.75 -7.39
CA PHE A 113 -12.76 8.67 -6.02
C PHE A 113 -11.27 8.28 -5.97
N ALA A 114 -10.86 7.29 -6.77
CA ALA A 114 -9.45 6.91 -6.91
C ALA A 114 -8.58 8.08 -7.39
N GLU A 115 -9.03 8.85 -8.39
CA GLU A 115 -8.35 10.05 -8.88
C GLU A 115 -8.17 11.10 -7.78
N LYS A 116 -9.20 11.36 -6.96
CA LYS A 116 -9.07 12.26 -5.81
C LYS A 116 -8.00 11.79 -4.83
N ILE A 117 -7.92 10.48 -4.54
CA ILE A 117 -6.88 9.93 -3.67
C ILE A 117 -5.49 10.20 -4.26
N LEU A 118 -5.32 10.00 -5.58
CA LEU A 118 -4.07 10.28 -6.29
C LEU A 118 -3.70 11.77 -6.28
N ASP A 119 -4.68 12.66 -6.42
CA ASP A 119 -4.51 14.12 -6.33
C ASP A 119 -4.00 14.57 -4.96
N PHE A 120 -4.32 13.84 -3.89
CA PHE A 120 -3.68 14.07 -2.60
C PHE A 120 -2.32 13.38 -2.50
N LEU A 121 -2.20 12.14 -2.98
CA LEU A 121 -1.04 11.28 -2.76
C LEU A 121 0.23 11.73 -3.50
N LEU A 122 0.11 12.18 -4.74
CA LEU A 122 1.23 12.31 -5.68
C LEU A 122 1.87 13.70 -5.79
N PRO A 123 1.17 14.84 -5.62
CA PRO A 123 1.79 16.14 -5.84
C PRO A 123 3.06 16.37 -4.99
N GLY A 124 4.17 16.64 -5.68
CA GLY A 124 5.47 16.87 -5.05
C GLY A 124 6.15 15.61 -4.49
N GLN A 125 5.67 14.42 -4.86
CA GLN A 125 6.21 13.13 -4.43
C GLN A 125 6.72 12.36 -5.65
N ASP A 126 7.89 11.73 -5.54
CA ASP A 126 8.49 10.87 -6.57
C ASP A 126 8.30 9.37 -6.27
N HIS A 127 7.83 9.06 -5.06
CA HIS A 127 7.60 7.70 -4.59
C HIS A 127 6.30 7.53 -3.79
N VAL A 128 5.86 6.27 -3.71
CA VAL A 128 4.76 5.82 -2.85
C VAL A 128 5.16 4.51 -2.18
N ILE A 129 4.97 4.43 -0.86
CA ILE A 129 5.08 3.19 -0.10
C ILE A 129 3.71 2.80 0.44
N ALA A 130 3.13 1.72 -0.09
CA ALA A 130 1.84 1.21 0.39
C ALA A 130 2.02 0.32 1.62
N LEU A 131 1.16 0.49 2.61
CA LEU A 131 1.21 -0.21 3.89
C LEU A 131 0.07 -1.22 3.94
N HIS A 132 0.41 -2.50 4.08
CA HIS A 132 -0.57 -3.57 4.11
C HIS A 132 -0.35 -4.57 5.25
N ASN A 133 -1.44 -5.24 5.63
CA ASN A 133 -1.37 -6.44 6.43
C ASN A 133 -2.03 -7.63 5.75
N ASN A 134 -1.31 -8.74 5.71
CA ASN A 134 -1.91 -10.03 5.42
C ASN A 134 -2.35 -10.71 6.72
N HIS A 135 -3.34 -11.59 6.60
CA HIS A 135 -3.85 -12.37 7.72
C HIS A 135 -3.48 -13.82 7.48
N ASN A 136 -2.59 -14.37 8.29
CA ASN A 136 -2.18 -15.79 8.34
C ASN A 136 -2.09 -16.47 6.96
N SER A 137 -0.85 -16.73 6.51
CA SER A 137 -0.56 -17.77 5.51
C SER A 137 -1.50 -18.98 5.74
N PRO A 138 -2.41 -19.28 4.80
CA PRO A 138 -2.10 -19.35 3.37
C PRO A 138 -2.87 -18.40 2.41
N SER A 139 -3.67 -17.42 2.85
CA SER A 139 -4.58 -16.72 1.91
C SER A 139 -3.87 -15.73 0.96
N TYR A 140 -2.82 -15.04 1.42
CA TYR A 140 -1.91 -14.25 0.59
C TYR A 140 -0.59 -14.06 1.33
N SER A 141 0.53 -14.45 0.70
CA SER A 141 1.85 -14.36 1.31
C SER A 141 2.95 -14.35 0.24
N PHE A 142 4.20 -14.20 0.65
CA PHE A 142 5.35 -14.33 -0.25
C PHE A 142 5.32 -15.63 -1.08
N LYS A 143 4.77 -16.72 -0.51
CA LYS A 143 4.62 -18.01 -1.19
C LYS A 143 3.72 -17.92 -2.43
N SER A 144 2.75 -17.00 -2.45
CA SER A 144 1.81 -16.85 -3.56
C SER A 144 2.51 -16.55 -4.88
N TYR A 145 3.70 -15.96 -4.85
CA TYR A 145 4.47 -15.59 -6.05
C TYR A 145 5.31 -16.72 -6.66
N PHE A 146 5.34 -17.89 -6.03
CA PHE A 146 6.05 -19.07 -6.55
C PHE A 146 5.17 -19.96 -7.42
N SER A 147 3.90 -19.63 -7.61
CA SER A 147 2.97 -20.42 -8.42
C SER A 147 1.94 -19.54 -9.12
N PRO A 148 1.35 -20.01 -10.25
CA PRO A 148 0.29 -19.28 -10.91
C PRO A 148 -0.93 -19.04 -9.99
N PRO A 149 -1.66 -17.94 -10.17
CA PRO A 149 -1.47 -16.96 -11.25
C PRO A 149 -0.32 -15.97 -11.01
N LEU A 150 -0.01 -15.63 -9.75
CA LEU A 150 0.86 -14.49 -9.42
C LEU A 150 2.32 -14.66 -9.83
N SER A 151 2.80 -15.89 -10.05
CA SER A 151 4.16 -16.09 -10.57
C SER A 151 4.39 -15.45 -11.95
N HIS A 152 3.33 -15.17 -12.73
CA HIS A 152 3.44 -14.47 -14.01
C HIS A 152 3.77 -12.98 -13.83
N ASP A 153 3.40 -12.39 -12.70
CA ASP A 153 3.60 -10.98 -12.40
C ASP A 153 5.01 -10.68 -11.86
N VAL A 154 5.88 -11.69 -11.76
CA VAL A 154 7.20 -11.59 -11.11
C VAL A 154 8.30 -11.46 -12.16
N LEU A 155 9.14 -10.44 -12.02
CA LEU A 155 10.38 -10.30 -12.79
C LEU A 155 11.56 -10.93 -12.05
N LYS A 156 11.66 -10.67 -10.74
CA LYS A 156 12.68 -11.23 -9.84
C LYS A 156 12.05 -11.48 -8.47
N ILE A 157 12.56 -12.48 -7.77
CA ILE A 157 12.15 -12.82 -6.42
C ILE A 157 13.38 -13.16 -5.59
N TYR A 158 13.40 -12.73 -4.33
CA TYR A 158 14.46 -13.04 -3.39
C TYR A 158 13.86 -13.39 -2.03
N PRO A 159 14.28 -14.50 -1.38
CA PRO A 159 15.12 -15.55 -1.94
C PRO A 159 14.46 -16.25 -3.15
N GLU A 160 15.27 -16.84 -4.03
CA GLU A 160 14.79 -17.57 -5.23
C GLU A 160 14.08 -18.89 -4.89
N VAL A 161 14.26 -19.35 -3.65
CA VAL A 161 13.55 -20.51 -3.08
C VAL A 161 12.70 -20.01 -1.94
N CYS A 162 11.41 -20.33 -1.98
CA CYS A 162 10.47 -19.96 -0.93
C CYS A 162 10.94 -20.54 0.42
N PRO A 163 11.09 -19.72 1.47
CA PRO A 163 11.39 -20.23 2.80
C PRO A 163 10.21 -21.04 3.34
N GLU A 164 10.49 -22.00 4.22
CA GLU A 164 9.45 -22.82 4.86
C GLU A 164 8.55 -22.00 5.80
N ASN A 165 9.13 -21.01 6.47
CA ASN A 165 8.47 -20.15 7.46
C ASN A 165 8.74 -18.66 7.16
N GLY A 166 8.00 -17.76 7.82
CA GLY A 166 8.23 -16.31 7.70
C GLY A 166 7.88 -15.76 6.32
N THR A 167 6.81 -16.27 5.70
CA THR A 167 6.33 -15.81 4.38
C THR A 167 5.31 -14.69 4.46
N GLY A 168 4.90 -14.29 5.67
CA GLY A 168 3.98 -13.17 5.88
C GLY A 168 4.63 -11.82 5.62
N GLU A 169 5.92 -11.69 5.91
CA GLU A 169 6.68 -10.45 5.75
C GLU A 169 7.38 -10.43 4.39
N PHE A 170 6.98 -9.52 3.51
CA PHE A 170 7.67 -9.31 2.25
C PHE A 170 7.45 -7.91 1.66
N PHE A 171 8.36 -7.50 0.80
CA PHE A 171 8.21 -6.33 -0.06
C PHE A 171 7.71 -6.76 -1.42
N TYR A 172 6.80 -6.00 -2.02
CA TYR A 172 6.49 -6.05 -3.44
C TYR A 172 6.77 -4.69 -4.07
N THR A 173 7.80 -4.62 -4.92
CA THR A 173 8.30 -3.37 -5.50
C THR A 173 8.20 -3.36 -7.02
N THR A 174 7.99 -2.18 -7.59
CA THR A 174 8.08 -1.93 -9.04
C THR A 174 9.45 -1.40 -9.46
N ASP A 175 10.30 -1.05 -8.49
CA ASP A 175 11.61 -0.45 -8.70
C ASP A 175 12.74 -1.48 -8.50
N GLU A 176 13.52 -1.71 -9.56
CA GLU A 176 14.63 -2.65 -9.55
C GLU A 176 15.81 -2.18 -8.67
N GLY A 177 16.01 -0.87 -8.55
CA GLY A 177 17.03 -0.29 -7.67
C GLY A 177 16.73 -0.59 -6.20
N TRP A 178 15.49 -0.39 -5.77
CA TRP A 178 15.03 -0.73 -4.43
C TRP A 178 15.08 -2.23 -4.17
N PHE A 179 14.68 -3.06 -5.14
CA PHE A 179 14.83 -4.52 -5.04
C PHE A 179 16.29 -4.90 -4.73
N ASN A 180 17.23 -4.37 -5.49
CA ASN A 180 18.64 -4.68 -5.31
C ASN A 180 19.17 -4.16 -3.97
N ALA A 181 18.77 -2.96 -3.54
CA ALA A 181 19.22 -2.37 -2.27
C ALA A 181 18.66 -3.12 -1.04
N LEU A 182 17.38 -3.48 -1.06
CA LEU A 182 16.76 -4.29 -0.01
C LEU A 182 17.37 -5.70 0.03
N LYS A 183 17.68 -6.30 -1.13
CA LYS A 183 18.34 -7.61 -1.21
C LYS A 183 19.69 -7.63 -0.51
N GLN A 184 20.46 -6.53 -0.54
CA GLN A 184 21.75 -6.45 0.18
C GLN A 184 21.61 -6.53 1.71
N LYS A 185 20.40 -6.39 2.25
CA LYS A 185 20.15 -6.58 3.69
C LYS A 185 19.99 -8.05 4.07
N GLU A 186 19.82 -8.95 3.08
CA GLU A 186 19.79 -10.43 3.20
C GLU A 186 18.72 -11.05 4.12
N ILE A 187 17.95 -10.23 4.86
CA ILE A 187 16.96 -10.69 5.84
C ILE A 187 15.51 -10.62 5.34
N PHE A 188 15.27 -10.07 4.14
CA PHE A 188 13.91 -9.80 3.65
C PHE A 188 13.51 -10.67 2.47
N ASN A 189 12.23 -11.03 2.44
CA ASN A 189 11.56 -11.53 1.25
C ASN A 189 11.15 -10.35 0.37
N ILE A 190 11.42 -10.44 -0.94
CA ILE A 190 11.27 -9.33 -1.87
C ILE A 190 10.79 -9.87 -3.21
N VAL A 191 9.74 -9.27 -3.76
CA VAL A 191 9.23 -9.53 -5.10
C VAL A 191 9.41 -8.26 -5.92
N LEU A 192 10.04 -8.38 -7.09
CA LEU A 192 10.07 -7.34 -8.12
C LEU A 192 8.99 -7.65 -9.14
N GLN A 193 8.03 -6.74 -9.28
CA GLN A 193 6.98 -6.81 -10.29
C GLN A 193 7.57 -6.81 -11.70
N ASN A 194 7.03 -7.66 -12.57
CA ASN A 194 7.24 -7.57 -14.01
C ASN A 194 6.33 -6.50 -14.60
N ASN A 195 6.79 -5.26 -14.53
CA ASN A 195 6.06 -4.08 -15.02
C ASN A 195 5.60 -4.17 -16.50
N LYS A 196 6.14 -5.10 -17.29
CA LYS A 196 5.74 -5.32 -18.70
C LYS A 196 4.69 -6.40 -18.89
N ALA A 197 4.54 -7.32 -17.93
CA ALA A 197 3.70 -8.50 -18.06
C ALA A 197 2.66 -8.65 -16.94
N VAL A 198 2.76 -7.86 -15.87
CA VAL A 198 1.82 -7.86 -14.76
C VAL A 198 0.40 -7.67 -15.28
N GLU A 199 -0.51 -8.53 -14.81
CA GLU A 199 -1.92 -8.40 -15.13
C GLU A 199 -2.46 -7.10 -14.52
N ASP A 200 -3.24 -6.36 -15.30
CA ASP A 200 -3.84 -5.12 -14.82
C ASP A 200 -5.07 -5.42 -13.99
N ASP A 201 -4.87 -5.31 -12.69
CA ASP A 201 -5.79 -5.78 -11.69
C ASP A 201 -6.39 -4.63 -10.87
N GLY A 202 -6.11 -3.38 -11.30
CA GLY A 202 -6.55 -2.13 -10.69
C GLY A 202 -5.79 -1.71 -9.43
N SER A 203 -4.71 -2.42 -9.07
CA SER A 203 -3.89 -2.10 -7.91
C SER A 203 -3.03 -0.85 -8.10
N LEU A 204 -2.65 -0.25 -6.97
CA LEU A 204 -1.79 0.92 -6.98
C LEU A 204 -0.39 0.63 -7.53
N SER A 205 0.11 -0.61 -7.40
CA SER A 205 1.41 -1.00 -7.97
C SER A 205 1.38 -0.99 -9.50
N VAL A 206 0.30 -1.47 -10.11
CA VAL A 206 0.12 -1.44 -11.57
C VAL A 206 -0.04 -0.01 -12.06
N TYR A 207 -0.88 0.79 -11.37
CA TYR A 207 -1.01 2.23 -11.69
C TYR A 207 0.34 2.95 -11.62
N ALA A 208 1.10 2.75 -10.54
CA ALA A 208 2.39 3.40 -10.35
C ALA A 208 3.41 2.99 -11.43
N SER A 209 3.47 1.70 -11.76
CA SER A 209 4.30 1.16 -12.85
C SER A 209 3.99 1.82 -14.20
N LYS A 210 2.70 1.91 -14.58
CA LYS A 210 2.26 2.54 -15.83
C LYS A 210 2.56 4.04 -15.90
N ASN A 211 2.57 4.72 -14.75
CA ASN A 211 2.77 6.17 -14.65
C ASN A 211 4.19 6.57 -14.23
N HIS A 212 5.14 5.63 -14.23
CA HIS A 212 6.55 5.87 -13.87
C HIS A 212 6.76 6.46 -12.46
N ILE A 213 5.92 6.04 -11.51
CA ILE A 213 6.04 6.38 -10.09
C ILE A 213 6.78 5.24 -9.39
N GLN A 214 7.82 5.56 -8.61
CA GLN A 214 8.52 4.54 -7.85
C GLN A 214 7.61 4.02 -6.73
N TYR A 215 7.43 2.69 -6.66
CA TYR A 215 6.46 2.09 -5.76
C TYR A 215 7.01 0.84 -5.09
N SER A 216 6.70 0.71 -3.80
CA SER A 216 6.77 -0.56 -3.08
C SER A 216 5.56 -0.66 -2.17
N ASN A 217 5.09 -1.88 -1.91
CA ASN A 217 4.33 -2.13 -0.70
C ASN A 217 5.19 -2.85 0.34
N VAL A 218 4.72 -2.80 1.58
CA VAL A 218 5.22 -3.61 2.69
C VAL A 218 4.06 -4.42 3.22
N GLU A 219 4.18 -5.73 3.09
CA GLU A 219 3.24 -6.72 3.59
C GLU A 219 3.82 -7.33 4.86
N ALA A 220 3.07 -7.29 5.95
CA ALA A 220 3.42 -7.98 7.19
C ALA A 220 2.18 -8.65 7.77
N GLN A 221 2.37 -9.73 8.52
CA GLN A 221 1.24 -10.40 9.14
C GLN A 221 0.56 -9.48 10.18
N HIS A 222 -0.76 -9.52 10.25
CA HIS A 222 -1.52 -8.79 11.26
C HIS A 222 -0.99 -9.10 12.68
N GLY A 223 -0.70 -8.05 13.45
CA GLY A 223 -0.10 -8.13 14.78
C GLY A 223 1.44 -8.16 14.81
N HIS A 224 2.13 -8.28 13.67
CA HIS A 224 3.59 -8.26 13.59
C HIS A 224 4.13 -6.82 13.42
N LEU A 225 3.81 -5.97 14.41
CA LEU A 225 4.13 -4.54 14.38
C LEU A 225 5.65 -4.28 14.28
N GLU A 226 6.44 -4.92 15.16
CA GLU A 226 7.89 -4.73 15.22
C GLU A 226 8.56 -5.09 13.89
N GLN A 227 8.15 -6.22 13.29
CA GLN A 227 8.67 -6.67 12.00
C GLN A 227 8.35 -5.66 10.89
N GLN A 228 7.13 -5.10 10.89
CA GLN A 228 6.74 -4.10 9.89
C GLN A 228 7.50 -2.78 10.09
N ILE A 229 7.77 -2.35 11.33
CA ILE A 229 8.63 -1.20 11.62
C ILE A 229 10.06 -1.44 11.13
N ASP A 230 10.63 -2.63 11.37
CA ASP A 230 11.98 -2.97 10.89
C ASP A 230 12.07 -2.93 9.36
N MET A 231 11.06 -3.46 8.68
CA MET A 231 10.95 -3.39 7.21
C MET A 231 10.87 -1.95 6.71
N LEU A 232 10.02 -1.11 7.33
CA LEU A 232 9.88 0.28 6.91
C LEU A 232 11.13 1.11 7.23
N SER A 233 11.82 0.86 8.35
CA SER A 233 13.11 1.46 8.67
C SER A 233 14.18 1.07 7.64
N ALA A 234 14.19 -0.19 7.21
CA ALA A 234 15.03 -0.64 6.13
C ALA A 234 14.70 0.06 4.81
N MET A 235 13.43 0.23 4.48
CA MET A 235 12.99 0.95 3.28
C MET A 235 13.38 2.44 3.34
N HIS A 236 13.21 3.09 4.48
CA HIS A 236 13.65 4.46 4.70
C HIS A 236 15.16 4.61 4.43
N SER A 237 16.00 3.68 4.93
CA SER A 237 17.44 3.71 4.65
C SER A 237 17.81 3.52 3.17
N VAL A 238 16.95 2.85 2.39
CA VAL A 238 17.13 2.68 0.94
C VAL A 238 16.75 3.95 0.20
N LEU A 239 15.67 4.62 0.60
CA LEU A 239 15.22 5.89 0.02
C LEU A 239 16.17 7.05 0.36
N PHE A 240 16.67 7.08 1.59
CA PHE A 240 17.46 8.19 2.12
C PHE A 240 18.83 7.71 2.65
N PRO A 241 19.71 7.17 1.78
CA PRO A 241 20.98 6.56 2.21
C PRO A 241 21.97 7.54 2.85
N ASN A 242 21.75 8.85 2.69
CA ASN A 242 22.59 9.92 3.24
C ASN A 242 21.91 10.69 4.39
N ALA A 243 20.67 10.34 4.76
CA ALA A 243 20.06 10.91 5.96
C ALA A 243 20.81 10.36 7.18
N ASN A 244 21.21 11.25 8.10
CA ASN A 244 22.00 10.90 9.28
C ASN A 244 21.51 9.60 9.92
N GLN A 245 22.36 8.57 9.93
CA GLN A 245 22.13 7.38 10.74
C GLN A 245 21.87 7.82 12.19
N PRO A 246 20.92 7.22 12.92
CA PRO A 246 20.81 7.44 14.34
C PRO A 246 22.18 7.19 14.97
N LEU A 247 22.64 8.13 15.80
CA LEU A 247 23.76 7.89 16.69
C LEU A 247 23.35 6.74 17.61
N PHE A 248 23.75 5.51 17.28
CA PHE A 248 23.84 4.45 18.26
C PHE A 248 24.84 4.95 19.31
N ILE A 249 24.32 5.41 20.44
CA ILE A 249 25.11 5.57 21.65
C ILE A 249 25.30 4.14 22.15
N ASP A 250 26.46 3.57 21.85
CA ASP A 250 26.94 2.38 22.56
C ASP A 250 26.93 2.70 24.06
N LEU A 251 26.17 1.91 24.83
CA LEU A 251 26.23 1.85 26.29
C LEU A 251 27.33 0.87 26.72
#